data_AF-A0A1B6DFM0-F1
#
_entry.id   AF-A0A1B6DFM0-F1
#
_cell.length_a   1.000
_cell.length_b   1.000
_cell.length_c   1.000
_cell.angle_alpha   90.00
_cell.angle_beta   90.00
_cell.angle_gamma   90.00
#
_symmetry.space_group_name_H-M   'P 1'
#
loop_
_entity.id
_entity.type
_entity.pdbx_description
1 polymer ?
#
loop_
_entity_poly.entity_id
_entity_poly.type
_entity_poly.pdbx_seq_one_letter_code
_entity_poly.pdbx_strand_id
1 'polypeptide(L)'
;MAFAMEFKQSDNIEKINKLDFSVYDIARIINWDCGIVKRHLKDLEWITVNNQIKRSPINVDFANLGFRLHAPGNIDCNLQDTALDSLYNRVKLQETIALKSLEIVYQTFDKVSFNSVEECIDEVDLKHSEILKSKVREYFSGEAYMNDLPLPEETLVNEDQIVTDIRDLIRSYKDCNFTGRAVARIFHGIQSPNFPAVVWYRCHYWRQHLDQDFNLLCKIATRELLLMR
;
A
#
# COMPACT_ATOMS: atom_id res chain seq x y z
N MET A 1 28.26 26.81 0.86
CA MET A 1 27.88 25.72 -0.07
C MET A 1 26.37 25.54 -0.15
N ALA A 2 25.65 25.43 0.98
CA ALA A 2 24.17 25.48 1.01
C ALA A 2 23.61 26.73 0.31
N PHE A 3 24.10 27.92 0.69
CA PHE A 3 23.81 29.18 0.00
C PHE A 3 24.13 29.09 -1.51
N ALA A 4 25.26 28.51 -1.90
CA ALA A 4 25.69 28.38 -3.31
C ALA A 4 24.81 27.44 -4.16
N MET A 5 24.13 26.46 -3.53
CA MET A 5 23.18 25.57 -4.20
C MET A 5 21.85 26.29 -4.45
N GLU A 6 21.43 27.12 -3.51
CA GLU A 6 20.24 27.96 -3.64
C GLU A 6 20.47 29.14 -4.59
N PHE A 7 21.70 29.66 -4.68
CA PHE A 7 22.15 30.61 -5.70
C PHE A 7 22.01 30.07 -7.14
N LYS A 8 22.02 28.74 -7.35
CA LYS A 8 21.75 28.14 -8.68
C LYS A 8 20.26 28.08 -9.02
N GLN A 9 19.37 28.27 -8.05
CA GLN A 9 17.92 28.19 -8.23
C GLN A 9 17.23 29.56 -8.20
N SER A 10 17.88 30.61 -7.69
CA SER A 10 17.23 31.92 -7.49
C SER A 10 18.22 33.09 -7.55
N ASP A 11 18.07 33.94 -8.57
CA ASP A 11 18.90 35.12 -8.89
C ASP A 11 18.70 36.34 -7.96
N ASN A 12 18.06 36.21 -6.79
CA ASN A 12 17.65 37.38 -6.01
C ASN A 12 17.74 37.17 -4.49
N ILE A 13 18.83 37.60 -3.86
CA ILE A 13 18.95 37.54 -2.39
C ILE A 13 19.74 38.72 -1.83
N GLU A 14 19.05 39.80 -1.47
CA GLU A 14 19.60 40.86 -0.61
C GLU A 14 19.08 40.82 0.84
N LYS A 15 18.22 39.88 1.24
CA LYS A 15 17.82 39.62 2.64
C LYS A 15 17.03 38.31 2.78
N ILE A 16 17.70 37.20 3.11
CA ILE A 16 17.02 35.97 3.56
C ILE A 16 17.18 35.83 5.07
N ASN A 17 16.05 35.73 5.78
CA ASN A 17 16.00 35.47 7.23
C ASN A 17 15.72 33.99 7.57
N LYS A 18 15.39 33.16 6.59
CA LYS A 18 15.12 31.72 6.75
C LYS A 18 15.56 30.95 5.52
N LEU A 19 16.31 29.87 5.73
CA LEU A 19 16.88 29.03 4.69
C LEU A 19 16.46 27.58 4.92
N ASP A 20 15.72 27.00 3.96
CA ASP A 20 15.28 25.61 3.99
C ASP A 20 16.00 24.82 2.88
N PHE A 21 16.74 23.76 3.24
CA PHE A 21 17.41 22.90 2.25
C PHE A 21 17.45 21.44 2.69
N SER A 22 17.66 20.57 1.70
CA SER A 22 17.87 19.14 1.92
C SER A 22 19.28 18.88 2.46
N VAL A 23 19.35 18.37 3.68
CA VAL A 23 20.61 17.93 4.30
C VAL A 23 21.25 16.79 3.50
N TYR A 24 20.44 15.96 2.85
CA TYR A 24 20.91 14.81 2.07
C TYR A 24 21.63 15.23 0.80
N ASP A 25 21.16 16.28 0.13
CA ASP A 25 21.80 16.77 -1.10
C ASP A 25 23.16 17.40 -0.81
N ILE A 26 23.26 18.14 0.32
CA ILE A 26 24.53 18.66 0.81
C ILE A 26 25.47 17.52 1.19
N ALA A 27 24.99 16.54 1.95
CA ALA A 27 25.77 15.37 2.34
C ALA A 27 26.31 14.61 1.12
N ARG A 28 25.48 14.42 0.09
CA ARG A 28 25.86 13.76 -1.18
C ARG A 28 26.95 14.53 -1.92
N ILE A 29 26.84 15.86 -2.00
CA ILE A 29 27.78 16.68 -2.78
C ILE A 29 29.12 16.87 -2.06
N ILE A 30 29.09 16.97 -0.73
CA ILE A 30 30.30 17.04 0.10
C ILE A 30 30.89 15.63 0.34
N ASN A 31 30.16 14.58 -0.05
CA ASN A 31 30.48 13.18 0.24
C ASN A 31 30.70 12.92 1.75
N TRP A 32 29.84 13.52 2.58
CA TRP A 32 29.84 13.39 4.03
C TRP A 32 28.68 12.55 4.52
N ASP A 33 28.82 11.95 5.70
CA ASP A 33 27.69 11.34 6.39
C ASP A 33 26.68 12.42 6.81
N CYS A 34 25.39 12.15 6.60
CA CYS A 34 24.31 13.07 7.01
C CYS A 34 24.39 13.43 8.50
N GLY A 35 24.83 12.52 9.37
CA GLY A 35 25.02 12.78 10.80
C GLY A 35 26.11 13.82 11.07
N ILE A 36 27.19 13.81 10.28
CA ILE A 36 28.28 14.80 10.36
C ILE A 36 27.76 16.16 9.91
N VAL A 37 27.05 16.21 8.78
CA VAL A 37 26.44 17.46 8.29
C VAL A 37 25.44 18.03 9.31
N LYS A 38 24.56 17.21 9.89
CA LYS A 38 23.62 17.64 10.94
C LYS A 38 24.33 18.20 12.16
N ARG A 39 25.43 17.57 12.60
CA ARG A 39 26.24 18.07 13.72
C ARG A 39 26.82 19.44 13.39
N HIS A 40 27.49 19.58 12.24
CA HIS A 40 28.03 20.86 11.82
C HIS A 40 26.97 21.96 11.68
N LEU A 41 25.78 21.62 11.19
CA LEU A 41 24.67 22.57 11.14
C LEU A 41 24.24 22.99 12.54
N LYS A 42 24.13 22.05 13.49
CA LYS A 42 23.81 22.38 14.90
C LYS A 42 24.91 23.19 15.59
N ASP A 43 26.17 22.97 15.22
CA ASP A 43 27.29 23.73 15.76
C ASP A 43 27.24 25.21 15.35
N LEU A 44 26.57 25.56 14.24
CA LEU A 44 26.37 26.97 13.82
C LEU A 44 25.52 27.78 14.80
N GLU A 45 24.74 27.12 15.67
CA GLU A 45 23.99 27.79 16.73
C GLU A 45 24.89 28.32 17.86
N TRP A 46 26.20 28.03 17.81
CA TRP A 46 27.17 28.39 18.83
C TRP A 46 28.38 29.09 18.21
N ILE A 47 28.87 30.14 18.88
CA ILE A 47 30.06 30.91 18.49
C ILE A 47 30.96 31.14 19.70
N THR A 48 32.27 31.18 19.48
CA THR A 48 33.25 31.50 20.53
C THR A 48 33.63 32.97 20.43
N VAL A 49 33.29 33.77 21.44
CA VAL A 49 33.69 35.18 21.55
C VAL A 49 34.45 35.36 22.85
N ASN A 50 35.69 35.85 22.78
CA ASN A 50 36.58 36.05 23.92
C ASN A 50 36.79 34.77 24.78
N ASN A 51 37.09 33.63 24.13
CA ASN A 51 37.22 32.31 24.76
C ASN A 51 35.99 31.81 25.53
N GLN A 52 34.82 32.41 25.34
CA GLN A 52 33.56 31.95 25.91
C GLN A 52 32.59 31.53 24.80
N ILE A 53 31.93 30.39 24.98
CA ILE A 53 30.92 29.87 24.06
C ILE A 53 29.61 30.61 24.31
N LYS A 54 29.07 31.26 23.28
CA LYS A 54 27.78 31.95 23.30
C LYS A 54 26.89 31.45 22.17
N ARG A 55 25.57 31.53 22.36
CA ARG A 55 24.60 31.22 21.31
C ARG A 55 24.71 32.25 20.18
N SER A 56 24.72 31.79 18.94
CA SER A 56 24.66 32.62 17.76
C SER A 56 23.20 33.05 17.50
N PRO A 57 22.95 34.06 16.64
CA PRO A 57 21.60 34.44 16.23
C PRO A 57 20.95 33.45 15.23
N ILE A 58 21.66 32.38 14.85
CA ILE A 58 21.17 31.37 13.91
C ILE A 58 20.50 30.24 14.70
N ASN A 59 19.28 29.87 14.30
CA ASN A 59 18.60 28.68 14.81
C ASN A 59 18.51 27.62 13.71
N VAL A 60 18.76 26.35 14.03
CA VAL A 60 18.72 25.25 13.08
C VAL A 60 17.66 24.24 13.49
N ASP A 61 16.60 24.13 12.72
CA ASP A 61 15.54 23.16 12.98
C ASP A 61 15.56 22.04 11.94
N PHE A 62 15.48 20.78 12.40
CA PHE A 62 15.34 19.64 11.51
C PHE A 62 13.86 19.23 11.44
N ALA A 63 13.29 19.30 10.23
CA ALA A 63 11.95 18.84 9.94
C ALA A 63 12.00 17.59 9.04
N ASN A 64 10.83 16.97 8.84
CA ASN A 64 10.61 15.83 7.94
C ASN A 64 11.41 14.57 8.33
N LEU A 65 10.85 13.81 9.27
CA LEU A 65 11.36 12.47 9.59
C LEU A 65 11.22 11.57 8.36
N GLY A 66 12.29 10.87 8.01
CA GLY A 66 12.31 9.98 6.85
C GLY A 66 13.32 8.84 7.03
N PHE A 67 13.22 7.83 6.17
CA PHE A 67 14.15 6.70 6.16
C PHE A 67 15.44 7.07 5.44
N ARG A 68 16.58 6.76 6.05
CA ARG A 68 17.89 6.85 5.39
C ARG A 68 18.11 5.57 4.58
N LEU A 69 18.02 5.69 3.27
CA LEU A 69 18.20 4.58 2.33
C LEU A 69 19.50 4.80 1.54
N HIS A 70 20.32 3.75 1.43
CA HIS A 70 21.47 3.74 0.55
C HIS A 70 21.17 2.84 -0.64
N ALA A 71 20.78 3.46 -1.76
CA ALA A 71 20.48 2.77 -3.00
C ALA A 71 21.59 3.03 -4.04
N PRO A 72 21.98 2.03 -4.85
CA PRO A 72 23.08 2.14 -5.81
C PRO A 72 22.77 3.11 -6.97
N GLY A 73 21.51 3.53 -7.15
CA GLY A 73 21.11 4.64 -8.05
C GLY A 73 21.21 4.33 -9.55
N ASN A 74 21.82 3.22 -9.94
CA ASN A 74 21.99 2.74 -11.31
C ASN A 74 21.13 1.50 -11.62
N ILE A 75 19.91 1.46 -11.09
CA ILE A 75 18.99 0.33 -11.28
C ILE A 75 18.38 0.42 -12.69
N ASP A 76 18.58 -0.60 -13.51
CA ASP A 76 17.98 -0.67 -14.85
C ASP A 76 16.47 -0.93 -14.79
N CYS A 77 15.76 -0.76 -15.92
CA CYS A 77 14.30 -0.93 -15.96
C CYS A 77 13.89 -2.36 -15.58
N ASN A 78 14.64 -3.37 -16.03
CA ASN A 78 14.33 -4.78 -15.76
C ASN A 78 14.45 -5.13 -14.27
N LEU A 79 15.48 -4.63 -13.58
CA LEU A 79 15.67 -4.83 -12.15
C LEU A 79 14.65 -4.05 -11.33
N GLN A 80 14.22 -2.87 -11.80
CA GLN A 80 13.11 -2.14 -11.18
C GLN A 80 11.81 -2.95 -11.24
N ASP A 81 11.46 -3.50 -12.41
CA ASP A 81 10.28 -4.34 -12.58
C ASP A 81 10.36 -5.60 -11.71
N THR A 82 11.52 -6.27 -11.69
CA THR A 82 11.75 -7.44 -10.84
C THR A 82 11.60 -7.12 -9.34
N ALA A 83 12.11 -5.96 -8.90
CA ALA A 83 11.96 -5.52 -7.52
C ALA A 83 10.49 -5.19 -7.18
N LEU A 84 9.77 -4.57 -8.09
CA LEU A 84 8.34 -4.29 -7.95
C LEU A 84 7.53 -5.59 -7.86
N ASP A 85 7.80 -6.56 -8.73
CA ASP A 85 7.14 -7.87 -8.71
C ASP A 85 7.43 -8.62 -7.40
N SER A 86 8.68 -8.57 -6.91
CA SER A 86 9.04 -9.18 -5.62
C SER A 86 8.26 -8.55 -4.46
N LEU A 87 8.15 -7.22 -4.43
CA LEU A 87 7.38 -6.50 -3.42
C LEU A 87 5.89 -6.82 -3.51
N TYR A 88 5.33 -6.83 -4.73
CA TYR A 88 3.94 -7.17 -4.98
C TYR A 88 3.63 -8.59 -4.52
N ASN A 89 4.45 -9.57 -4.92
CA ASN A 89 4.28 -10.96 -4.54
C ASN A 89 4.37 -11.14 -3.02
N ARG A 90 5.26 -10.43 -2.33
CA ARG A 90 5.34 -10.44 -0.87
C ARG A 90 4.08 -9.88 -0.22
N VAL A 91 3.54 -8.78 -0.72
CA VAL A 91 2.28 -8.20 -0.23
C VAL A 91 1.12 -9.17 -0.45
N LYS A 92 1.02 -9.74 -1.65
CA LYS A 92 -0.06 -10.69 -1.97
C LYS A 92 0.03 -11.98 -1.15
N LEU A 93 1.24 -12.47 -0.89
CA LEU A 93 1.48 -13.61 -0.01
C LEU A 93 1.05 -13.29 1.42
N GLN A 94 1.38 -12.11 1.95
CA GLN A 94 0.97 -11.69 3.28
C GLN A 94 -0.56 -11.57 3.40
N GLU A 95 -1.20 -10.98 2.40
CA GLU A 95 -2.67 -10.91 2.30
C GLU A 95 -3.29 -12.32 2.31
N THR A 96 -2.76 -13.21 1.48
CA THR A 96 -3.23 -14.59 1.37
C THR A 96 -3.10 -15.36 2.69
N ILE A 97 -1.96 -15.23 3.37
CA ILE A 97 -1.74 -15.86 4.68
C ILE A 97 -2.72 -15.31 5.73
N ALA A 98 -2.98 -14.01 5.72
CA ALA A 98 -3.91 -13.39 6.65
C ALA A 98 -5.37 -13.83 6.42
N LEU A 99 -5.78 -14.00 5.16
CA LEU A 99 -7.11 -14.51 4.83
C LEU A 99 -7.25 -15.99 5.23
N LYS A 100 -6.25 -16.82 4.91
CA LYS A 100 -6.23 -18.23 5.31
C LYS A 100 -6.26 -18.39 6.82
N SER A 101 -5.51 -17.57 7.56
CA SER A 101 -5.52 -17.64 9.02
C SER A 101 -6.89 -17.28 9.59
N LEU A 102 -7.57 -16.28 9.04
CA LEU A 102 -8.91 -15.90 9.45
C LEU A 102 -9.92 -17.03 9.19
N GLU A 103 -9.87 -17.64 8.01
CA GLU A 103 -10.77 -18.73 7.65
C GLU A 103 -10.54 -19.97 8.50
N ILE A 104 -9.27 -20.34 8.76
CA ILE A 104 -8.91 -21.43 9.66
C ILE A 104 -9.48 -21.21 11.05
N VAL A 105 -9.33 -19.99 11.57
CA VAL A 105 -9.85 -19.62 12.90
C VAL A 105 -11.37 -19.75 12.91
N TYR A 106 -12.05 -19.21 11.89
CA TYR A 106 -13.49 -19.33 11.74
C TYR A 106 -13.94 -20.79 11.69
N GLN A 107 -13.41 -21.60 10.77
CA GLN A 107 -13.78 -23.00 10.61
C GLN A 107 -13.47 -23.84 11.86
N THR A 108 -12.40 -23.53 12.58
CA THR A 108 -12.04 -24.22 13.82
C THR A 108 -13.07 -23.93 14.90
N PHE A 109 -13.46 -22.67 15.06
CA PHE A 109 -14.47 -22.29 16.06
C PHE A 109 -15.87 -22.75 15.68
N ASP A 110 -16.26 -22.62 14.41
CA ASP A 110 -17.55 -23.08 13.88
C ASP A 110 -17.75 -24.59 14.15
N LYS A 111 -16.73 -25.41 13.87
CA LYS A 111 -16.75 -26.86 14.13
C LYS A 111 -16.88 -27.26 15.60
N VAL A 112 -16.47 -26.39 16.53
CA VAL A 112 -16.58 -26.66 17.98
C VAL A 112 -17.67 -25.82 18.65
N SER A 113 -18.42 -25.07 17.87
CA SER A 113 -19.50 -24.22 18.36
C SER A 113 -20.80 -25.00 18.50
N PHE A 114 -21.65 -24.52 19.41
CA PHE A 114 -23.02 -25.01 19.60
C PHE A 114 -24.01 -23.98 19.06
N ASN A 115 -25.21 -24.42 18.68
CA ASN A 115 -26.24 -23.52 18.15
C ASN A 115 -26.86 -22.62 19.23
N SER A 116 -26.82 -23.06 20.49
CA SER A 116 -27.30 -22.33 21.66
C SER A 116 -26.34 -22.53 22.83
N VAL A 117 -26.25 -21.51 23.70
CA VAL A 117 -25.48 -21.60 24.94
C VAL A 117 -26.03 -22.69 25.86
N GLU A 118 -27.34 -22.95 25.81
CA GLU A 118 -28.00 -23.96 26.65
C GLU A 118 -27.42 -25.37 26.49
N GLU A 119 -26.85 -25.69 25.32
CA GLU A 119 -26.24 -26.99 25.03
C GLU A 119 -24.90 -27.21 25.76
N CYS A 120 -24.31 -26.16 26.34
CA CYS A 120 -22.99 -26.21 26.96
C CYS A 120 -22.92 -25.59 28.38
N ILE A 121 -24.07 -25.39 29.04
CA ILE A 121 -24.14 -24.81 30.40
C ILE A 121 -23.76 -25.84 31.48
N ASP A 122 -24.24 -27.07 31.37
CA ASP A 122 -24.23 -28.02 32.49
C ASP A 122 -22.95 -28.87 32.56
N GLU A 123 -22.53 -29.47 31.43
CA GLU A 123 -21.34 -30.32 31.36
C GLU A 123 -20.34 -29.82 30.32
N VAL A 124 -19.04 -29.91 30.65
CA VAL A 124 -17.97 -29.60 29.72
C VAL A 124 -17.88 -30.72 28.69
N ASP A 125 -18.14 -30.40 27.42
CA ASP A 125 -17.92 -31.35 26.34
C ASP A 125 -16.42 -31.57 26.09
N LEU A 126 -15.91 -32.66 26.68
CA LEU A 126 -14.52 -33.09 26.55
C LEU A 126 -14.13 -33.40 25.09
N LYS A 127 -15.07 -33.79 24.23
CA LYS A 127 -14.79 -34.10 22.82
C LYS A 127 -14.50 -32.83 22.04
N HIS A 128 -15.38 -31.84 22.12
CA HIS A 128 -15.16 -30.54 21.47
C HIS A 128 -13.91 -29.84 22.04
N SER A 129 -13.68 -29.94 23.36
CA SER A 129 -12.45 -29.44 23.99
C SER A 129 -11.19 -30.10 23.43
N GLU A 130 -11.16 -31.43 23.27
CA GLU A 130 -9.95 -32.11 22.76
C GLU A 130 -9.73 -31.83 21.26
N ILE A 131 -10.80 -31.71 20.48
CA ILE A 131 -10.73 -31.26 19.08
C ILE A 131 -10.09 -29.87 19.00
N LEU A 132 -10.57 -28.90 19.79
CA LEU A 132 -10.01 -27.55 19.81
C LEU A 132 -8.52 -27.56 20.24
N LYS A 133 -8.18 -28.28 21.31
CA LYS A 133 -6.80 -28.40 21.78
C LYS A 133 -5.88 -29.02 20.73
N SER A 134 -6.34 -30.06 20.04
CA SER A 134 -5.56 -30.70 18.96
C SER A 134 -5.30 -29.72 17.81
N LYS A 135 -6.31 -28.95 17.40
CA LYS A 135 -6.19 -27.94 16.32
C LYS A 135 -5.26 -26.78 16.70
N VAL A 136 -5.32 -26.32 17.95
CA VAL A 136 -4.38 -25.31 18.46
C VAL A 136 -2.95 -25.84 18.49
N ARG A 137 -2.73 -27.08 18.95
CA ARG A 137 -1.40 -27.71 18.93
C ARG A 137 -0.88 -27.88 17.50
N GLU A 138 -1.73 -28.29 16.57
CA GLU A 138 -1.40 -28.44 15.14
C GLU A 138 -0.95 -27.10 14.55
N TYR A 139 -1.69 -26.01 14.80
CA TYR A 139 -1.34 -24.66 14.35
C TYR A 139 0.05 -24.21 14.82
N PHE A 140 0.38 -24.42 16.11
CA PHE A 140 1.68 -24.03 16.67
C PHE A 140 2.82 -25.01 16.39
N SER A 141 2.52 -26.23 15.92
CA SER A 141 3.53 -27.22 15.53
C SER A 141 4.20 -26.92 14.19
N GLY A 142 3.66 -25.98 13.40
CA GLY A 142 4.35 -25.38 12.25
C GLY A 142 4.39 -26.22 10.97
N GLU A 143 3.75 -27.38 10.92
CA GLU A 143 3.69 -28.22 9.71
C GLU A 143 2.41 -27.95 8.91
N ALA A 144 2.58 -27.49 7.66
CA ALA A 144 1.65 -27.57 6.52
C ALA A 144 0.19 -27.07 6.65
N TYR A 145 -0.28 -26.68 7.83
CA TYR A 145 -1.70 -26.42 8.11
C TYR A 145 -2.32 -25.28 7.26
N MET A 146 -1.48 -24.36 6.78
CA MET A 146 -1.88 -23.24 5.91
C MET A 146 -1.90 -23.60 4.41
N ASN A 147 -1.20 -24.66 3.99
CA ASN A 147 -1.06 -24.99 2.57
C ASN A 147 -2.27 -25.74 2.04
N ASP A 148 -2.93 -26.53 2.90
CA ASP A 148 -4.02 -27.43 2.50
C ASP A 148 -5.41 -26.78 2.49
N LEU A 149 -5.55 -25.53 2.97
CA LEU A 149 -6.80 -24.80 2.79
C LEU A 149 -6.85 -24.19 1.38
N PRO A 150 -7.81 -24.63 0.53
CA PRO A 150 -8.14 -23.86 -0.66
C PRO A 150 -8.66 -22.51 -0.19
N LEU A 151 -8.11 -21.42 -0.74
CA LEU A 151 -8.76 -20.13 -0.61
C LEU A 151 -10.16 -20.26 -1.22
N PRO A 152 -11.16 -19.53 -0.71
CA PRO A 152 -12.40 -19.37 -1.43
C PRO A 152 -12.02 -18.87 -2.83
N GLU A 153 -12.28 -19.68 -3.86
CA GLU A 153 -12.17 -19.19 -5.22
C GLU A 153 -13.22 -18.10 -5.33
N GLU A 154 -12.78 -16.84 -5.28
CA GLU A 154 -13.61 -15.73 -5.67
C GLU A 154 -14.02 -16.02 -7.12
N THR A 155 -15.29 -16.35 -7.27
CA THR A 155 -15.93 -16.58 -8.56
C THR A 155 -16.88 -15.43 -8.77
N LEU A 156 -16.90 -14.91 -10.00
CA LEU A 156 -17.86 -13.89 -10.33
C LEU A 156 -19.24 -14.51 -10.42
N VAL A 157 -20.20 -13.90 -9.72
CA VAL A 157 -21.60 -14.30 -9.83
C VAL A 157 -22.13 -13.68 -11.12
N ASN A 158 -22.66 -14.50 -12.03
CA ASN A 158 -23.20 -14.08 -13.33
C ASN A 158 -22.17 -13.37 -14.24
N GLU A 159 -21.03 -14.02 -14.50
CA GLU A 159 -19.98 -13.53 -15.40
C GLU A 159 -20.51 -13.03 -16.76
N ASP A 160 -21.49 -13.71 -17.35
CA ASP A 160 -22.07 -13.33 -18.65
C ASP A 160 -22.76 -11.94 -18.61
N GLN A 161 -23.43 -11.62 -17.50
CA GLN A 161 -24.05 -10.31 -17.32
C GLN A 161 -22.98 -9.23 -17.19
N ILE A 162 -21.94 -9.50 -16.39
CA ILE A 162 -20.80 -8.59 -16.20
C ILE A 162 -20.12 -8.32 -17.54
N VAL A 163 -19.86 -9.35 -18.34
CA VAL A 163 -19.27 -9.22 -19.69
C VAL A 163 -20.15 -8.33 -20.58
N THR A 164 -21.46 -8.52 -20.52
CA THR A 164 -22.42 -7.70 -21.29
C THR A 164 -22.35 -6.23 -20.84
N ASP A 165 -22.39 -5.98 -19.54
CA ASP A 165 -22.30 -4.63 -18.98
C ASP A 165 -20.97 -3.93 -19.32
N ILE A 166 -19.85 -4.67 -19.32
CA ILE A 166 -18.54 -4.16 -19.74
C ILE A 166 -18.58 -3.71 -21.20
N ARG A 167 -19.08 -4.58 -22.08
CA ARG A 167 -19.17 -4.29 -23.52
C ARG A 167 -20.06 -3.09 -23.77
N ASP A 168 -21.17 -2.98 -23.05
CA ASP A 168 -22.13 -1.90 -23.22
C ASP A 168 -21.60 -0.57 -22.65
N LEU A 169 -20.86 -0.59 -21.53
CA LEU A 169 -20.12 0.58 -21.05
C LEU A 169 -19.14 1.08 -22.12
N ILE A 170 -18.32 0.19 -22.68
CA ILE A 170 -17.31 0.56 -23.69
C ILE A 170 -17.99 1.12 -24.94
N ARG A 171 -19.09 0.52 -25.39
CA ARG A 171 -19.86 0.98 -26.56
C ARG A 171 -20.59 2.30 -26.32
N SER A 172 -21.04 2.56 -25.10
CA SER A 172 -21.77 3.79 -24.74
C SER A 172 -20.83 4.99 -24.67
N TYR A 173 -19.56 4.77 -24.31
CA TYR A 173 -18.56 5.81 -24.13
C TYR A 173 -17.35 5.58 -25.06
N LYS A 174 -17.58 5.54 -26.37
CA LYS A 174 -16.52 5.25 -27.38
C LYS A 174 -15.37 6.24 -27.37
N ASP A 175 -15.62 7.48 -26.95
CA ASP A 175 -14.61 8.53 -26.87
C ASP A 175 -13.70 8.40 -25.63
N CYS A 176 -14.01 7.47 -24.72
CA CYS A 176 -13.23 7.23 -23.52
C CYS A 176 -12.22 6.10 -23.71
N ASN A 177 -10.94 6.39 -23.40
CA ASN A 177 -9.90 5.37 -23.35
C ASN A 177 -9.96 4.59 -22.03
N PHE A 178 -10.70 3.49 -22.02
CA PHE A 178 -10.79 2.61 -20.87
C PHE A 178 -9.58 1.67 -20.74
N THR A 179 -9.18 1.43 -19.50
CA THR A 179 -8.34 0.29 -19.09
C THR A 179 -9.21 -0.67 -18.26
N GLY A 180 -8.82 -1.95 -18.16
CA GLY A 180 -9.60 -2.91 -17.35
C GLY A 180 -9.77 -2.45 -15.90
N ARG A 181 -8.73 -1.82 -15.34
CA ARG A 181 -8.77 -1.20 -14.01
C ARG A 181 -9.73 -0.01 -13.94
N ALA A 182 -9.82 0.81 -14.99
CA ALA A 182 -10.77 1.92 -15.03
C ALA A 182 -12.22 1.44 -15.04
N VAL A 183 -12.52 0.40 -15.81
CA VAL A 183 -13.84 -0.24 -15.85
C VAL A 183 -14.20 -0.83 -14.48
N ALA A 184 -13.31 -1.61 -13.87
CA ALA A 184 -13.52 -2.17 -12.53
C ALA A 184 -13.77 -1.06 -11.47
N ARG A 185 -13.04 0.06 -11.57
CA ARG A 185 -13.25 1.22 -10.69
C ARG A 185 -14.64 1.86 -10.86
N ILE A 186 -15.14 1.97 -12.09
CA ILE A 186 -16.50 2.50 -12.34
C ILE A 186 -17.54 1.58 -11.69
N PHE A 187 -17.43 0.27 -11.92
CA PHE A 187 -18.34 -0.72 -11.35
C PHE A 187 -18.31 -0.79 -9.82
N HIS A 188 -17.17 -0.53 -9.17
CA HIS A 188 -17.08 -0.40 -7.71
C HIS A 188 -17.37 1.01 -7.18
N GLY A 189 -17.53 2.01 -8.06
CA GLY A 189 -17.70 3.40 -7.68
C GLY A 189 -16.49 4.07 -7.04
N ILE A 190 -15.29 3.67 -7.44
CA ILE A 190 -14.01 4.22 -6.96
C ILE A 190 -13.52 5.30 -7.93
N GLN A 191 -13.53 6.56 -7.51
CA GLN A 191 -13.06 7.68 -8.35
C GLN A 191 -11.62 7.51 -8.81
N SER A 192 -11.30 7.99 -10.02
CA SER A 192 -9.94 8.11 -10.54
C SER A 192 -9.74 9.48 -11.20
N PRO A 193 -8.50 9.94 -11.45
CA PRO A 193 -8.26 11.23 -12.09
C PRO A 193 -8.98 11.39 -13.45
N ASN A 194 -8.97 10.35 -14.30
CA ASN A 194 -9.68 10.36 -15.59
C ASN A 194 -11.19 10.12 -15.47
N PHE A 195 -11.64 9.52 -14.37
CA PHE A 195 -13.04 9.19 -14.11
C PHE A 195 -13.46 9.67 -12.70
N PRO A 196 -13.60 11.01 -12.50
CA PRO A 196 -13.92 11.56 -11.19
C PRO A 196 -15.36 11.24 -10.78
N ALA A 197 -15.59 10.95 -9.49
CA ALA A 197 -16.92 10.61 -8.98
C ALA A 197 -17.95 11.70 -9.27
N VAL A 198 -17.58 12.99 -9.18
CA VAL A 198 -18.48 14.13 -9.44
C VAL A 198 -19.12 14.11 -10.83
N VAL A 199 -18.44 13.51 -11.81
CA VAL A 199 -18.94 13.38 -13.19
C VAL A 199 -19.60 12.02 -13.40
N TRP A 200 -18.96 10.95 -12.92
CA TRP A 200 -19.34 9.58 -13.25
C TRP A 200 -20.39 8.95 -12.32
N TYR A 201 -20.72 9.56 -11.17
CA TYR A 201 -21.70 8.98 -10.23
C TYR A 201 -23.11 8.81 -10.80
N ARG A 202 -23.45 9.58 -11.85
CA ARG A 202 -24.75 9.50 -12.54
C ARG A 202 -24.76 8.46 -13.66
N CYS A 203 -23.60 7.92 -14.01
CA CYS A 203 -23.50 6.87 -15.01
C CYS A 203 -24.19 5.61 -14.47
N HIS A 204 -25.01 4.95 -15.30
CA HIS A 204 -25.74 3.73 -14.91
C HIS A 204 -24.82 2.63 -14.37
N TYR A 205 -23.62 2.55 -14.93
CA TYR A 205 -22.60 1.57 -14.58
C TYR A 205 -21.88 1.86 -13.25
N TRP A 206 -22.09 3.03 -12.65
CA TRP A 206 -21.41 3.39 -11.40
C TRP A 206 -21.96 2.60 -10.22
N ARG A 207 -21.09 1.89 -9.48
CA ARG A 207 -21.48 1.03 -8.34
C ARG A 207 -22.41 -0.14 -8.71
N GLN A 208 -22.41 -0.59 -9.96
CA GLN A 208 -23.29 -1.66 -10.42
C GLN A 208 -22.89 -3.06 -9.93
N HIS A 209 -21.58 -3.33 -9.79
CA HIS A 209 -21.04 -4.65 -9.40
C HIS A 209 -20.17 -4.53 -8.14
N LEU A 210 -20.77 -4.09 -7.04
CA LEU A 210 -20.07 -3.89 -5.75
C LEU A 210 -19.76 -5.19 -5.01
N ASP A 211 -20.57 -6.20 -5.26
CA ASP A 211 -20.57 -7.54 -4.68
C ASP A 211 -19.56 -8.49 -5.35
N GLN A 212 -18.99 -8.07 -6.48
CA GLN A 212 -18.02 -8.82 -7.26
C GLN A 212 -16.59 -8.49 -6.84
N ASP A 213 -15.64 -9.42 -7.01
CA ASP A 213 -14.23 -9.12 -6.74
C ASP A 213 -13.65 -8.14 -7.77
N PHE A 214 -12.97 -7.11 -7.25
CA PHE A 214 -12.37 -6.05 -8.04
C PHE A 214 -11.31 -6.56 -9.01
N ASN A 215 -10.50 -7.55 -8.60
CA ASN A 215 -9.41 -8.06 -9.42
C ASN A 215 -9.93 -8.93 -10.56
N LEU A 216 -10.96 -9.74 -10.30
CA LEU A 216 -11.66 -10.51 -11.33
C LEU A 216 -12.35 -9.59 -12.34
N LEU A 217 -13.06 -8.55 -11.88
CA LEU A 217 -13.62 -7.54 -12.76
C LEU A 217 -12.54 -6.88 -13.63
N CYS A 218 -11.38 -6.56 -13.05
CA CYS A 218 -10.26 -6.01 -13.80
C CYS A 218 -9.74 -6.98 -14.86
N LYS A 219 -9.63 -8.28 -14.56
CA LYS A 219 -9.20 -9.32 -15.50
C LYS A 219 -10.19 -9.47 -16.66
N ILE A 220 -11.48 -9.58 -16.38
CA ILE A 220 -12.52 -9.72 -17.40
C ILE A 220 -12.61 -8.46 -18.26
N ALA A 221 -12.62 -7.28 -17.63
CA ALA A 221 -12.63 -6.04 -18.39
C ALA A 221 -11.41 -5.89 -19.29
N THR A 222 -10.24 -6.34 -18.85
CA THR A 222 -9.03 -6.36 -19.70
C THR A 222 -9.18 -7.33 -20.87
N ARG A 223 -9.70 -8.54 -20.62
CA ARG A 223 -9.98 -9.52 -21.67
C ARG A 223 -10.94 -8.97 -22.71
N GLU A 224 -12.06 -8.38 -22.29
CA GLU A 224 -13.07 -7.82 -23.19
C GLU A 224 -12.56 -6.61 -23.96
N LEU A 225 -11.78 -5.72 -23.33
CA LEU A 225 -11.13 -4.60 -24.01
C LEU A 225 -10.17 -5.05 -25.12
N LEU A 226 -9.46 -6.18 -24.92
CA LEU A 226 -8.59 -6.75 -25.94
C LEU A 226 -9.37 -7.38 -27.10
N LEU A 227 -10.54 -7.96 -26.83
CA LEU A 227 -11.41 -8.54 -27.86
C LEU A 227 -12.16 -7.49 -28.69
N MET A 228 -12.37 -6.30 -28.13
CA MET A 228 -13.10 -5.19 -28.78
C MET A 228 -12.19 -4.21 -29.52
N ARG A 229 -10.87 -4.38 -29.45
CA ARG A 229 -9.88 -3.64 -30.23
C ARG A 229 -9.62 -4.32 -31.56
#